data_AF-A0A9E1KBR3-F1
#
_entry.id   AF-A0A9E1KBR3-F1
#
_cell.length_a   1.000
_cell.length_b   1.000
_cell.length_c   1.000
_cell.angle_alpha   90.00
_cell.angle_beta   90.00
_cell.angle_gamma   90.00
#
_symmetry.space_group_name_H-M   'P 1'
#
loop_
_entity.id
_entity.type
_entity.pdbx_description
1 polymer ?
#
loop_
_entity_poly.entity_id
_entity_poly.type
_entity_poly.pdbx_seq_one_letter_code
_entity_poly.pdbx_strand_id
1 'polypeptide(L)'
;DFEQLEAELAKQESLSSETVDWAKVITLSSSITQNNSKDILIGSYLCFALLLQEGYAGLAVGLKILNDMAETHWDCMFPPAKRMRARQTAYVWLAEKAGLILADKVPSANESDVVIEAAELLKKLDNTLVDKMGDQAPLLTDLSRPLKNYQQSAKAEQEKSAQP
;
A
#
# COMPACT_ATOMS: atom_id res chain seq x y z
N ASP A 1 -8.68 -19.85 1.57
CA ASP A 1 -8.24 -18.44 1.74
C ASP A 1 -8.80 -17.51 0.69
N PHE A 2 -8.60 -17.76 -0.61
CA PHE A 2 -9.12 -16.88 -1.69
C PHE A 2 -10.63 -16.62 -1.60
N GLU A 3 -11.46 -17.65 -1.59
CA GLU A 3 -12.93 -17.49 -1.51
C GLU A 3 -13.37 -16.74 -0.24
N GLN A 4 -12.68 -16.97 0.88
CA GLN A 4 -12.96 -16.28 2.14
C GLN A 4 -12.55 -14.81 2.08
N LEU A 5 -11.44 -14.49 1.41
CA LEU A 5 -10.99 -13.13 1.20
C LEU A 5 -11.96 -12.39 0.27
N GLU A 6 -12.37 -13.00 -0.85
CA GLU A 6 -13.35 -12.44 -1.76
C GLU A 6 -14.69 -12.16 -1.07
N ALA A 7 -15.20 -13.12 -0.28
CA ALA A 7 -16.42 -12.94 0.50
C ALA A 7 -16.30 -11.81 1.53
N GLU A 8 -15.12 -11.63 2.13
CA GLU A 8 -14.87 -10.55 3.10
C GLU A 8 -14.81 -9.19 2.40
N LEU A 9 -14.11 -9.09 1.27
CA LEU A 9 -13.97 -7.86 0.50
C LEU A 9 -15.28 -7.44 -0.18
N ALA A 10 -16.14 -8.39 -0.56
CA ALA A 10 -17.46 -8.11 -1.13
C ALA A 10 -18.36 -7.29 -0.18
N LYS A 11 -18.11 -7.32 1.14
CA LYS A 11 -18.82 -6.48 2.11
C LYS A 11 -18.56 -4.99 1.91
N GLN A 12 -17.45 -4.61 1.28
CA GLN A 12 -17.14 -3.21 0.98
C GLN A 12 -18.14 -2.57 0.01
N GLU A 13 -18.71 -3.37 -0.90
CA GLU A 13 -19.66 -2.93 -1.92
C GLU A 13 -21.11 -3.28 -1.57
N SER A 14 -21.31 -3.98 -0.45
CA SER A 14 -22.62 -4.41 0.02
C SER A 14 -23.43 -3.26 0.63
N LEU A 15 -24.74 -3.26 0.38
CA LEU A 15 -25.69 -2.38 1.05
C LEU A 15 -26.10 -2.88 2.46
N SER A 16 -25.55 -4.01 2.91
CA SER A 16 -25.77 -4.56 4.25
C SER A 16 -25.07 -3.72 5.33
N SER A 17 -25.47 -3.89 6.60
CA SER A 17 -24.77 -3.31 7.75
C SER A 17 -23.45 -4.01 8.11
N GLU A 18 -23.10 -5.11 7.44
CA GLU A 18 -21.82 -5.78 7.65
C GLU A 18 -20.67 -4.95 7.13
N THR A 19 -19.63 -4.78 7.96
CA THR A 19 -18.40 -4.10 7.59
C THR A 19 -17.29 -5.11 7.34
N VAL A 20 -16.31 -4.72 6.52
CA VAL A 20 -15.14 -5.54 6.23
C VAL A 20 -14.31 -5.73 7.50
N ASP A 21 -14.01 -6.98 7.86
CA ASP A 21 -13.03 -7.30 8.89
C ASP A 21 -11.61 -7.20 8.31
N TRP A 22 -10.98 -6.04 8.52
CA TRP A 22 -9.63 -5.77 8.01
C TRP A 22 -8.54 -6.62 8.68
N ALA A 23 -8.74 -7.09 9.93
CA ALA A 23 -7.78 -7.99 10.57
C ALA A 23 -7.81 -9.38 9.90
N LYS A 24 -9.00 -9.83 9.52
CA LYS A 24 -9.18 -11.04 8.71
C LYS A 24 -8.59 -10.88 7.30
N VAL A 25 -8.75 -9.71 6.67
CA VAL A 25 -8.08 -9.40 5.39
C VAL A 25 -6.56 -9.51 5.51
N ILE A 26 -5.94 -8.97 6.57
CA ILE A 26 -4.49 -9.13 6.80
C ILE A 26 -4.11 -10.61 6.86
N THR A 27 -4.84 -11.39 7.67
CA THR A 27 -4.55 -12.82 7.87
C THR A 27 -4.62 -13.61 6.57
N LEU A 28 -5.73 -13.45 5.83
CA LEU A 28 -5.97 -14.19 4.59
C LEU A 28 -5.03 -13.75 3.47
N SER A 29 -4.86 -12.43 3.26
CA SER A 29 -3.98 -11.90 2.22
C SER A 29 -2.52 -12.24 2.48
N SER A 30 -2.08 -12.26 3.74
CA SER A 30 -0.72 -12.70 4.11
C SER A 30 -0.50 -14.17 3.79
N SER A 31 -1.45 -15.05 4.18
CA SER A 31 -1.38 -16.49 3.88
C SER A 31 -1.29 -16.74 2.37
N ILE A 32 -2.16 -16.10 1.59
CA ILE A 32 -2.18 -16.20 0.12
C ILE A 32 -0.86 -15.71 -0.47
N THR A 33 -0.41 -14.52 -0.05
CA THR A 33 0.81 -13.89 -0.58
C THR A 33 2.04 -14.75 -0.28
N GLN A 34 2.10 -15.38 0.89
CA GLN A 34 3.21 -16.23 1.29
C GLN A 34 3.20 -17.58 0.56
N ASN A 35 2.06 -18.26 0.51
CA ASN A 35 2.00 -19.69 0.20
C ASN A 35 1.42 -20.02 -1.17
N ASN A 36 0.67 -19.11 -1.80
CA ASN A 36 -0.17 -19.46 -2.94
C ASN A 36 0.07 -18.60 -4.18
N SER A 37 0.03 -17.27 -4.07
CA SER A 37 0.06 -16.38 -5.22
C SER A 37 0.71 -15.03 -4.91
N LYS A 38 1.39 -14.46 -5.89
CA LYS A 38 1.85 -13.07 -5.86
C LYS A 38 0.85 -12.23 -6.66
N ASP A 39 -0.32 -12.02 -6.08
CA ASP A 39 -1.39 -11.23 -6.69
C ASP A 39 -1.32 -9.78 -6.21
N ILE A 40 -1.20 -8.84 -7.14
CA ILE A 40 -1.02 -7.42 -6.85
C ILE A 40 -2.25 -6.85 -6.14
N LEU A 41 -3.46 -7.25 -6.52
CA LEU A 41 -4.67 -6.73 -5.89
C LEU A 41 -4.75 -7.20 -4.44
N ILE A 42 -4.41 -8.47 -4.18
CA ILE A 42 -4.34 -9.00 -2.81
C ILE A 42 -3.24 -8.29 -2.01
N GLY A 43 -2.07 -8.04 -2.62
CA GLY A 43 -1.00 -7.25 -2.00
C GLY A 43 -1.45 -5.82 -1.67
N SER A 44 -2.20 -5.18 -2.57
CA SER A 44 -2.80 -3.85 -2.35
C SER A 44 -3.80 -3.86 -1.19
N TYR A 45 -4.69 -4.85 -1.12
CA TYR A 45 -5.61 -5.01 0.01
C TYR A 45 -4.87 -5.26 1.32
N LEU A 46 -3.80 -6.08 1.31
CA LEU A 46 -2.96 -6.32 2.47
C LEU A 46 -2.32 -5.02 2.96
N CYS A 47 -1.70 -4.25 2.06
CA CYS A 47 -1.09 -2.97 2.39
C CYS A 47 -2.10 -1.97 2.98
N PHE A 48 -3.30 -1.90 2.38
CA PHE A 48 -4.36 -1.02 2.88
C PHE A 48 -4.88 -1.47 4.25
N ALA A 49 -5.09 -2.78 4.45
CA ALA A 49 -5.57 -3.32 5.72
C ALA A 49 -4.55 -3.08 6.84
N LEU A 50 -3.26 -3.23 6.56
CA LEU A 50 -2.17 -2.90 7.49
C LEU A 50 -2.18 -1.41 7.86
N LEU A 51 -2.35 -0.50 6.89
CA LEU A 51 -2.52 0.93 7.17
C LEU A 51 -3.71 1.21 8.11
N LEU A 52 -4.83 0.52 7.90
CA LEU A 52 -6.02 0.71 8.75
C LEU A 52 -5.79 0.24 10.19
N GLN A 53 -5.09 -0.88 10.38
CA GLN A 53 -4.89 -1.52 11.69
C GLN A 53 -3.68 -0.97 12.45
N GLU A 54 -2.61 -0.63 11.74
CA GLU A 54 -1.29 -0.32 12.33
C GLU A 54 -0.76 1.06 11.90
N GLY A 55 -1.57 1.86 11.21
CA GLY A 55 -1.20 3.22 10.81
C GLY A 55 0.00 3.25 9.86
N TYR A 56 0.89 4.24 10.04
CA TYR A 56 2.04 4.43 9.16
C TYR A 56 3.04 3.26 9.21
N ALA A 57 3.14 2.55 10.34
CA ALA A 57 3.93 1.33 10.44
C ALA A 57 3.38 0.21 9.55
N GLY A 58 2.07 0.00 9.59
CA GLY A 58 1.42 -0.95 8.68
C GLY A 58 1.58 -0.57 7.21
N LEU A 59 1.49 0.72 6.89
CA LEU A 59 1.73 1.21 5.53
C LEU A 59 3.15 0.90 5.05
N ALA A 60 4.17 1.16 5.87
CA ALA A 60 5.56 0.86 5.54
C ALA A 60 5.74 -0.65 5.27
N VAL A 61 5.21 -1.52 6.13
CA VAL A 61 5.26 -2.98 5.93
C VAL A 61 4.58 -3.39 4.61
N GLY A 62 3.38 -2.89 4.35
CA GLY A 62 2.65 -3.18 3.13
C GLY A 62 3.37 -2.73 1.85
N LEU A 63 3.94 -1.51 1.86
CA LEU A 63 4.72 -0.99 0.74
C LEU A 63 6.00 -1.79 0.53
N LYS A 64 6.65 -2.26 1.59
CA LYS A 64 7.81 -3.14 1.49
C LYS A 64 7.45 -4.47 0.81
N ILE A 65 6.34 -5.10 1.20
CA ILE A 65 5.85 -6.33 0.57
C ILE A 65 5.59 -6.10 -0.92
N LEU A 66 4.93 -5.00 -1.29
CA LEU A 66 4.66 -4.67 -2.69
C LEU A 66 5.92 -4.42 -3.51
N ASN A 67 6.93 -3.77 -2.93
CA ASN A 67 8.24 -3.63 -3.55
C ASN A 67 8.89 -5.00 -3.79
N ASP A 68 8.98 -5.83 -2.75
CA ASP A 68 9.61 -7.16 -2.84
C ASP A 68 8.93 -8.05 -3.89
N MET A 69 7.60 -7.99 -3.97
CA MET A 69 6.80 -8.65 -5.00
C MET A 69 7.15 -8.14 -6.40
N ALA A 70 7.14 -6.82 -6.61
CA ALA A 70 7.38 -6.20 -7.90
C ALA A 70 8.83 -6.37 -8.40
N GLU A 71 9.81 -6.37 -7.49
CA GLU A 71 11.22 -6.58 -7.82
C GLU A 71 11.50 -8.05 -8.16
N THR A 72 10.99 -8.98 -7.33
CA THR A 72 11.41 -10.39 -7.38
C THR A 72 10.51 -11.25 -8.28
N HIS A 73 9.23 -10.94 -8.37
CA HIS A 73 8.23 -11.84 -8.95
C HIS A 73 7.49 -11.26 -10.16
N TRP A 74 7.90 -10.10 -10.68
CA TRP A 74 7.15 -9.34 -11.67
C TRP A 74 6.49 -10.18 -12.77
N ASP A 75 7.25 -11.07 -13.42
CA ASP A 75 6.81 -11.82 -14.59
C ASP A 75 5.78 -12.90 -14.25
N CYS A 76 5.82 -13.46 -13.04
CA CYS A 76 4.90 -14.49 -12.57
C CYS A 76 3.77 -13.98 -11.67
N MET A 77 3.71 -12.67 -11.39
CA MET A 77 2.62 -12.06 -10.63
C MET A 77 1.28 -12.10 -11.37
N PHE A 78 0.21 -12.06 -10.57
CA PHE A 78 -1.16 -11.88 -11.03
C PHE A 78 -1.63 -10.44 -10.80
N PRO A 79 -2.41 -9.83 -11.71
CA PRO A 79 -2.76 -10.32 -13.05
C PRO A 79 -1.51 -10.54 -13.93
N PRO A 80 -1.54 -11.46 -14.93
CA PRO A 80 -0.39 -11.72 -15.79
C PRO A 80 0.09 -10.46 -16.53
N ALA A 81 1.38 -10.41 -16.91
CA ALA A 81 1.97 -9.22 -17.52
C ALA A 81 1.24 -8.71 -18.78
N LYS A 82 0.63 -9.60 -19.58
CA LYS A 82 -0.23 -9.22 -20.71
C LYS A 82 -1.47 -8.39 -20.32
N ARG A 83 -1.83 -8.33 -19.04
CA ARG A 83 -2.92 -7.53 -18.47
C ARG A 83 -2.37 -6.33 -17.68
N MET A 84 -1.43 -5.57 -18.26
CA MET A 84 -0.81 -4.40 -17.62
C MET A 84 -1.82 -3.41 -17.01
N ARG A 85 -2.92 -3.12 -17.72
CA ARG A 85 -3.96 -2.23 -17.19
C ARG A 85 -4.59 -2.72 -15.89
N ALA A 86 -4.77 -4.03 -15.73
CA ALA A 86 -5.29 -4.59 -14.48
C ALA A 86 -4.25 -4.50 -13.35
N ARG A 87 -2.95 -4.64 -13.66
CA ARG A 87 -1.88 -4.38 -12.67
C ARG A 87 -1.89 -2.92 -12.21
N GLN A 88 -2.02 -1.98 -13.14
CA GLN A 88 -2.12 -0.54 -12.83
C GLN A 88 -3.30 -0.25 -11.91
N THR A 89 -4.49 -0.75 -12.26
CA THR A 89 -5.71 -0.52 -11.48
C THR A 89 -5.56 -0.99 -10.03
N ALA A 90 -4.84 -2.08 -9.77
CA ALA A 90 -4.61 -2.55 -8.40
C ALA A 90 -3.73 -1.59 -7.57
N TYR A 91 -2.69 -0.99 -8.15
CA TYR A 91 -1.88 0.02 -7.46
C TYR A 91 -2.61 1.36 -7.31
N VAL A 92 -3.37 1.78 -8.34
CA VAL A 92 -4.20 2.99 -8.28
C VAL A 92 -5.25 2.87 -7.18
N TRP A 93 -5.92 1.72 -7.09
CA TRP A 93 -6.89 1.46 -6.02
C TRP A 93 -6.26 1.63 -4.63
N LEU A 94 -5.05 1.10 -4.42
CA LEU A 94 -4.34 1.30 -3.15
C LEU A 94 -4.05 2.79 -2.90
N ALA A 95 -3.54 3.49 -3.90
CA ALA A 95 -3.17 4.89 -3.76
C ALA A 95 -4.38 5.77 -3.41
N GLU A 96 -5.51 5.56 -4.09
CA GLU A 96 -6.76 6.27 -3.82
C GLU A 96 -7.26 5.98 -2.40
N LYS A 97 -7.35 4.70 -2.00
CA LYS A 97 -7.89 4.34 -0.68
C LYS A 97 -6.99 4.77 0.47
N ALA A 98 -5.68 4.56 0.35
CA ALA A 98 -4.72 4.99 1.36
C ALA A 98 -4.63 6.52 1.43
N GLY A 99 -4.67 7.21 0.29
CA GLY A 99 -4.68 8.68 0.23
C GLY A 99 -5.82 9.31 1.02
N LEU A 100 -7.02 8.73 0.95
CA LEU A 100 -8.17 9.18 1.76
C LEU A 100 -7.91 9.04 3.26
N ILE A 101 -7.29 7.95 3.71
CA ILE A 101 -6.95 7.76 5.13
C ILE A 101 -5.90 8.77 5.59
N LEU A 102 -4.87 9.01 4.77
CA LEU A 102 -3.80 9.96 5.09
C LEU A 102 -4.30 11.40 5.10
N ALA A 103 -5.32 11.75 4.32
CA ALA A 103 -5.93 13.08 4.35
C ALA A 103 -6.50 13.43 5.74
N ASP A 104 -7.00 12.43 6.47
CA ASP A 104 -7.61 12.61 7.79
C ASP A 104 -6.65 12.30 8.96
N LYS A 105 -5.61 11.50 8.74
CA LYS A 105 -4.68 11.04 9.79
C LYS A 105 -3.31 11.69 9.69
N VAL A 106 -3.19 12.91 10.20
CA VAL A 106 -1.87 13.58 10.32
C VAL A 106 -0.96 12.77 11.26
N PRO A 107 0.28 12.44 10.86
CA PRO A 107 1.20 11.72 11.74
C PRO A 107 1.61 12.56 12.94
N SER A 108 1.80 11.87 14.07
CA SER A 108 2.37 12.45 15.28
C SER A 108 3.91 12.50 15.21
N ALA A 109 4.54 13.29 16.09
CA ALA A 109 6.01 13.39 16.14
C ALA A 109 6.71 12.03 16.37
N ASN A 110 6.06 11.11 17.09
CA ASN A 110 6.58 9.77 17.36
C ASN A 110 6.54 8.83 16.14
N GLU A 111 5.86 9.24 15.06
CA GLU A 111 5.76 8.49 13.81
C GLU A 111 6.71 9.03 12.73
N SER A 112 7.56 10.00 13.07
CA SER A 112 8.46 10.67 12.11
C SER A 112 9.29 9.67 11.30
N ASP A 113 9.98 8.73 11.96
CA ASP A 113 10.84 7.75 11.29
C ASP A 113 10.04 6.85 10.34
N VAL A 114 8.87 6.38 10.78
CA VAL A 114 8.07 5.43 10.01
C VAL A 114 7.35 6.09 8.83
N VAL A 115 6.99 7.36 8.96
CA VAL A 115 6.48 8.18 7.85
C VAL A 115 7.56 8.41 6.81
N ILE A 116 8.79 8.70 7.26
CA ILE A 116 9.94 8.87 6.36
C ILE A 116 10.21 7.57 5.61
N GLU A 117 10.21 6.43 6.30
CA GLU A 117 10.39 5.11 5.71
C GLU A 117 9.27 4.80 4.70
N ALA A 118 8.01 4.98 5.07
CA ALA A 118 6.87 4.76 4.16
C ALA A 118 6.98 5.62 2.89
N ALA A 119 7.37 6.89 3.02
CA ALA A 119 7.58 7.79 1.88
C ALA A 119 8.69 7.29 0.95
N GLU A 120 9.78 6.77 1.51
CA GLU A 120 10.91 6.23 0.75
C GLU A 120 10.54 4.91 0.04
N LEU A 121 9.80 4.03 0.72
CA LEU A 121 9.28 2.79 0.15
C LEU A 121 8.28 3.04 -0.97
N LEU A 122 7.39 4.05 -0.84
CA LEU A 122 6.47 4.42 -1.90
C LEU A 122 7.21 4.98 -3.11
N LYS A 123 8.21 5.84 -2.89
CA LYS A 123 9.06 6.35 -3.97
C LYS A 123 9.81 5.22 -4.69
N LYS A 124 10.30 4.23 -3.94
CA LYS A 124 10.92 3.03 -4.51
C LYS A 124 9.92 2.24 -5.37
N LEU A 125 8.69 2.07 -4.89
CA LEU A 125 7.64 1.39 -5.62
C LEU A 125 7.30 2.15 -6.91
N ASP A 126 7.11 3.48 -6.85
CA ASP A 126 6.88 4.33 -8.02
C ASP A 126 7.96 4.14 -9.08
N ASN A 127 9.24 4.20 -8.69
CA ASN A 127 10.36 3.97 -9.61
C ASN A 127 10.32 2.56 -10.22
N THR A 128 10.03 1.54 -9.40
CA THR A 128 9.91 0.16 -9.86
C THR A 128 8.77 0.01 -10.87
N LEU A 129 7.63 0.67 -10.64
CA LEU A 129 6.51 0.65 -11.58
C LEU A 129 6.85 1.38 -12.88
N VAL A 130 7.57 2.50 -12.82
CA VAL A 130 8.08 3.20 -14.02
C VAL A 130 9.03 2.29 -14.81
N ASP A 131 9.98 1.64 -14.14
CA ASP A 131 10.93 0.73 -14.80
C ASP A 131 10.23 -0.48 -15.45
N LYS A 132 9.19 -1.02 -14.80
CA LYS A 132 8.49 -2.23 -15.26
C LYS A 132 7.36 -1.96 -16.25
N MET A 133 6.72 -0.79 -16.21
CA MET A 133 5.54 -0.44 -17.02
C MET A 133 5.80 0.67 -18.06
N GLY A 134 6.94 1.37 -17.98
CA GLY A 134 7.25 2.50 -18.86
C GLY A 134 6.16 3.58 -18.83
N ASP A 135 5.76 4.04 -20.01
CA ASP A 135 4.69 5.05 -20.19
C ASP A 135 3.32 4.61 -19.64
N GLN A 136 3.16 3.33 -19.30
CA GLN A 136 1.93 2.82 -18.70
C GLN A 136 1.97 2.81 -17.16
N ALA A 137 3.05 3.26 -16.51
CA ALA A 137 3.11 3.32 -15.06
C ALA A 137 2.02 4.23 -14.49
N PRO A 138 1.31 3.81 -13.43
CA PRO A 138 0.28 4.63 -12.82
C PRO A 138 0.92 5.78 -12.04
N LEU A 139 0.22 6.91 -11.98
CA LEU A 139 0.55 7.98 -11.04
C LEU A 139 -0.12 7.66 -9.71
N LEU A 140 0.67 7.47 -8.65
CA LEU A 140 0.16 7.20 -7.30
C LEU A 140 -0.01 8.49 -6.48
N THR A 141 -0.43 9.59 -7.13
CA THR A 141 -0.41 10.94 -6.55
C THR A 141 -1.26 11.11 -5.31
N ASP A 142 -2.37 10.38 -5.22
CA ASP A 142 -3.29 10.46 -4.08
C ASP A 142 -2.64 9.97 -2.78
N LEU A 143 -1.67 9.06 -2.88
CA LEU A 143 -0.88 8.58 -1.75
C LEU A 143 0.48 9.30 -1.65
N SER A 144 1.17 9.51 -2.78
CA SER A 144 2.53 10.06 -2.77
C SER A 144 2.59 11.53 -2.36
N ARG A 145 1.57 12.32 -2.70
CA ARG A 145 1.51 13.73 -2.32
C ARG A 145 1.41 13.95 -0.80
N PRO A 146 0.42 13.39 -0.07
CA PRO A 146 0.35 13.59 1.38
C PRO A 146 1.58 13.00 2.09
N LEU A 147 2.04 11.81 1.68
CA LEU A 147 3.16 11.14 2.31
C LEU A 147 4.49 11.91 2.13
N LYS A 148 4.70 12.54 0.98
CA LYS A 148 5.83 13.45 0.75
C LYS A 148 5.78 14.70 1.63
N ASN A 149 4.60 15.28 1.83
CA ASN A 149 4.45 16.45 2.70
C ASN A 149 4.77 16.07 4.15
N TYR A 150 4.26 14.94 4.63
CA TYR A 150 4.54 14.45 5.97
C TYR A 150 6.02 14.10 6.17
N GLN A 151 6.66 13.49 5.16
CA GLN A 151 8.10 13.25 5.18
C GLN A 151 8.90 14.55 5.34
N GLN A 152 8.53 15.61 4.62
CA GLN A 152 9.23 16.91 4.72
C GLN A 152 9.07 17.54 6.11
N SER A 153 7.85 17.52 6.67
CA SER A 153 7.59 18.01 8.01
C SER A 153 8.36 17.22 9.07
N ALA A 154 8.34 15.89 8.99
CA ALA A 154 9.05 15.01 9.92
C ALA A 154 10.57 15.25 9.89
N LYS A 155 11.17 15.34 8.69
CA LYS A 155 12.62 15.64 8.54
C LYS A 155 12.97 17.01 9.14
N ALA A 156 12.15 18.02 8.90
CA ALA A 156 12.38 19.36 9.46
C ALA A 156 12.26 19.39 11.00
N GLU A 157 11.35 18.61 11.60
CA GLU A 157 11.22 18.50 13.05
C GLU A 157 12.38 17.76 13.70
N GLN A 158 12.88 16.70 13.05
CA GLN A 158 14.08 15.98 13.49
C GLN A 158 15.33 16.87 13.43
N GLU A 159 15.52 17.63 12.35
CA GLU A 159 16.64 18.57 12.21
C GLU A 159 16.62 19.67 13.29
N LYS A 160 15.44 20.21 13.61
CA LYS A 160 15.27 21.20 14.70
C LYS A 160 15.59 20.61 16.07
N SER A 161 15.16 19.36 16.32
CA SER A 161 15.40 18.67 17.59
C SER A 161 16.87 18.26 17.77
N ALA A 162 17.62 18.14 16.66
CA ALA A 162 19.05 17.83 16.65
C ALA A 162 19.98 19.05 16.76
N GLN A 163 19.44 20.27 16.67
CA GLN A 163 20.21 21.50 16.89
C GLN A 163 20.21 21.87 18.39
N PRO A 164 21.39 22.01 19.03
CA PRO A 164 21.52 22.29 20.46
C PRO A 164 21.11 23.70 20.87
#